data_AF-A0A558IPH2-F1
#
_entry.id   AF-A0A558IPH2-F1
#
_cell.length_a   1.000
_cell.length_b   1.000
_cell.length_c   1.000
_cell.angle_alpha   90.00
_cell.angle_beta   90.00
_cell.angle_gamma   90.00
#
_symmetry.space_group_name_H-M   'P 1'
#
loop_
_entity.id
_entity.type
_entity.pdbx_description
1 polymer ?
#
loop_
_entity_poly.entity_id
_entity_poly.type
_entity_poly.pdbx_seq_one_letter_code
_entity_poly.pdbx_strand_id
1 'polypeptide(L)'
;MLANLLGGAIAALLTGLFAWLAAKATGRAQVDAKKVEQVGPQWESFSQKIMERMDAQQKEIDGLKEEVGTLREKVEAISQKYWRAVLALRRIFDRHPKAVDDAQLPRDIHEDVFEG
;
A
#
# COMPACT_ATOMS: atom_id res chain seq x y z
N MET A 1 -10.12 -11.21 2.65
CA MET A 1 -11.10 -11.50 3.73
C MET A 1 -11.35 -10.31 4.67
N LEU A 2 -10.31 -9.54 5.07
CA LEU A 2 -10.45 -8.37 5.96
C LEU A 2 -11.36 -7.23 5.42
N ALA A 3 -11.31 -6.92 4.13
CA ALA A 3 -12.16 -5.87 3.52
C ALA A 3 -13.66 -6.21 3.56
N ASN A 4 -14.03 -7.48 3.39
CA ASN A 4 -15.43 -7.92 3.41
C ASN A 4 -16.00 -7.98 4.84
N LEU A 5 -15.15 -8.27 5.83
CA LEU A 5 -15.52 -8.23 7.26
C LEU A 5 -15.74 -6.81 7.76
N LEU A 6 -14.88 -5.85 7.34
CA LEU A 6 -15.06 -4.43 7.64
C LEU A 6 -16.30 -3.85 6.93
N GLY A 7 -16.53 -4.20 5.67
CA GLY A 7 -17.74 -3.78 4.93
C GLY A 7 -19.03 -4.32 5.55
N GLY A 8 -19.06 -5.59 5.95
CA GLY A 8 -20.21 -6.20 6.62
C GLY A 8 -20.49 -5.60 8.01
N ALA A 9 -19.44 -5.30 8.78
CA ALA A 9 -19.58 -4.67 10.09
C ALA A 9 -20.13 -3.23 10.01
N ILE A 10 -19.69 -2.45 9.02
CA ILE A 10 -20.18 -1.09 8.80
C ILE A 10 -21.63 -1.10 8.33
N ALA A 11 -21.99 -2.00 7.41
CA ALA A 11 -23.37 -2.12 6.92
C ALA A 11 -24.34 -2.51 8.05
N ALA A 12 -24.00 -3.50 8.87
CA ALA A 12 -24.82 -3.92 10.01
C ALA A 12 -24.99 -2.81 11.06
N LEU A 13 -23.94 -2.03 11.30
CA LEU A 13 -23.96 -0.92 12.25
C LEU A 13 -24.83 0.24 11.74
N LEU A 14 -24.76 0.55 10.44
CA LEU A 14 -25.64 1.55 9.80
C LEU A 14 -27.10 1.09 9.80
N THR A 15 -27.39 -0.15 9.39
CA THR A 15 -28.76 -0.68 9.38
C THR A 15 -29.37 -0.72 10.79
N GLY A 16 -28.59 -1.11 11.81
CA GLY A 16 -29.01 -1.06 13.20
C GLY A 16 -29.25 0.37 13.69
N LEU A 17 -28.41 1.32 13.30
CA LEU A 17 -28.60 2.74 13.61
C LEU A 17 -29.88 3.30 12.98
N PHE A 18 -30.15 2.99 11.71
CA PHE A 18 -31.33 3.48 11.01
C PHE A 18 -32.62 2.86 11.55
N ALA A 19 -32.64 1.56 11.88
CA ALA A 19 -33.78 0.92 12.51
C ALA A 19 -34.07 1.51 13.91
N TRP A 20 -33.04 1.80 14.69
CA TRP A 20 -33.18 2.45 16.00
C TRP A 20 -33.61 3.92 15.89
N LEU A 21 -33.08 4.67 14.92
CA LEU A 21 -33.47 6.06 14.66
C LEU A 21 -34.93 6.14 14.19
N ALA A 22 -35.39 5.23 13.33
CA ALA A 22 -36.78 5.17 12.89
C ALA A 22 -37.75 4.85 14.04
N ALA A 23 -37.39 3.90 14.91
CA ALA A 23 -38.20 3.56 16.09
C ALA A 23 -38.27 4.69 17.13
N LYS A 24 -37.26 5.57 17.14
CA LYS A 24 -37.14 6.69 18.08
C LYS A 24 -37.78 7.99 17.58
N ALA A 25 -37.82 8.19 16.26
CA ALA A 25 -38.41 9.35 15.60
C ALA A 25 -39.93 9.46 15.83
N THR A 26 -40.63 8.34 15.90
CA THR A 26 -42.08 8.30 16.17
C THR A 26 -42.47 8.73 17.59
N GLY A 27 -41.52 8.78 18.55
CA GLY A 27 -41.80 9.16 19.94
C GLY A 27 -41.27 10.53 20.40
N ARG A 28 -40.47 11.25 19.60
CA ARG A 28 -39.68 12.43 20.06
C ARG A 28 -39.89 13.75 19.32
N ALA A 29 -40.80 13.83 18.36
CA ALA A 29 -40.98 14.97 17.46
C ALA A 29 -41.11 16.37 18.12
N GLN A 30 -41.46 16.49 19.41
CA GLN A 30 -41.52 17.78 20.13
C GLN A 30 -40.23 18.18 20.88
N VAL A 31 -39.30 17.26 21.14
CA VAL A 31 -38.04 17.53 21.90
C VAL A 31 -36.85 17.83 20.96
N ASP A 32 -36.98 17.51 19.67
CA ASP A 32 -35.87 17.46 18.72
C ASP A 32 -35.38 18.82 18.19
N ALA A 33 -36.22 19.86 18.15
CA ALA A 33 -35.82 21.16 17.56
C ALA A 33 -34.60 21.79 18.26
N LYS A 34 -34.51 21.73 19.60
CA LYS A 34 -33.38 22.28 20.37
C LYS A 34 -32.13 21.39 20.38
N LYS A 35 -32.27 20.09 20.10
CA LYS A 35 -31.13 19.16 20.04
C LYS A 35 -30.50 19.13 18.65
N VAL A 36 -31.29 19.31 17.60
CA VAL A 36 -30.81 19.39 16.21
C VAL A 36 -29.86 20.58 16.02
N GLU A 37 -30.13 21.73 16.65
CA GLU A 37 -29.23 22.90 16.64
C GLU A 37 -27.85 22.62 17.27
N GLN A 38 -27.77 21.74 18.28
CA GLN A 38 -26.50 21.39 18.92
C GLN A 38 -25.71 20.31 18.16
N VAL A 39 -26.38 19.50 17.34
CA VAL A 39 -25.77 18.38 16.61
C VAL A 39 -25.22 18.81 15.26
N GLY A 40 -25.78 19.85 14.63
CA GLY A 40 -25.29 20.41 13.36
C GLY A 40 -23.79 20.78 13.39
N PRO A 41 -23.33 21.60 14.36
CA PRO A 41 -21.92 21.97 14.48
C PRO A 41 -20.99 20.80 14.81
N GLN A 42 -21.47 19.79 15.56
CA GLN A 42 -20.70 18.59 15.84
C GLN A 42 -20.49 17.75 14.57
N TRP A 43 -21.50 17.67 13.70
CA TRP A 43 -21.42 16.93 12.45
C TRP A 43 -20.42 17.54 11.47
N GLU A 44 -20.39 18.87 11.36
CA GLU A 44 -19.38 19.59 10.56
C GLU A 44 -17.97 19.34 11.07
N SER A 45 -17.76 19.43 12.39
CA SER A 45 -16.44 19.16 12.98
C SER A 45 -15.97 17.71 12.79
N PHE A 46 -16.92 16.75 12.79
CA PHE A 46 -16.63 15.35 12.56
C PHE A 46 -16.30 15.09 11.09
N SER A 47 -17.11 15.60 10.15
CA SER A 47 -16.87 15.43 8.72
C SER A 47 -15.56 16.09 8.30
N GLN A 48 -15.25 17.27 8.84
CA GLN A 48 -14.00 17.96 8.60
C GLN A 48 -12.79 17.14 9.08
N LYS A 49 -12.84 16.56 10.29
CA LYS A 49 -11.78 15.67 10.80
C LYS A 49 -11.61 14.41 9.96
N ILE A 50 -12.71 13.86 9.40
CA ILE A 50 -12.62 12.70 8.51
C ILE A 50 -11.95 13.09 7.20
N MET A 51 -12.35 14.22 6.58
CA MET A 51 -11.73 14.71 5.36
C MET A 51 -10.24 14.99 5.55
N GLU A 52 -9.86 15.68 6.64
CA GLU A 52 -8.44 15.94 6.95
C GLU A 52 -7.63 14.66 7.12
N ARG A 53 -8.20 13.63 7.77
CA ARG A 53 -7.54 12.32 7.90
C ARG A 53 -7.43 11.59 6.58
N MET A 54 -8.46 11.65 5.74
CA MET A 54 -8.42 11.06 4.41
C MET A 54 -7.37 11.75 3.53
N ASP A 55 -7.29 13.07 3.57
CA ASP A 55 -6.28 13.83 2.81
C ASP A 55 -4.86 13.53 3.30
N ALA A 56 -4.66 13.40 4.61
CA ALA A 56 -3.37 13.00 5.18
C ALA A 56 -2.97 11.59 4.75
N GLN A 57 -3.91 10.63 4.82
CA GLN A 57 -3.66 9.25 4.37
C GLN A 57 -3.40 9.18 2.86
N GLN A 58 -4.11 9.98 2.06
CA GLN A 58 -3.92 10.01 0.62
C GLN A 58 -2.51 10.53 0.28
N LYS A 59 -2.04 11.59 0.96
CA LYS A 59 -0.67 12.09 0.82
C LYS A 59 0.38 11.05 1.20
N GLU A 60 0.16 10.32 2.28
CA GLU A 60 1.07 9.25 2.71
C GLU A 60 1.13 8.11 1.68
N ILE A 61 -0.02 7.70 1.14
CA ILE A 61 -0.11 6.70 0.08
C ILE A 61 0.64 7.17 -1.18
N ASP A 62 0.48 8.43 -1.57
CA ASP A 62 1.13 8.95 -2.77
C ASP A 62 2.65 9.06 -2.58
N GLY A 63 3.11 9.45 -1.38
CA GLY A 63 4.54 9.39 -1.03
C GLY A 63 5.11 7.98 -1.07
N LEU A 64 4.40 6.99 -0.50
CA LEU A 64 4.81 5.59 -0.55
C LEU A 64 4.89 5.05 -1.99
N LYS A 65 3.96 5.45 -2.88
CA LYS A 65 4.02 5.06 -4.29
C LYS A 65 5.26 5.63 -4.98
N GLU A 66 5.63 6.87 -4.68
CA GLU A 66 6.84 7.50 -5.23
C GLU A 66 8.11 6.79 -4.75
N GLU A 67 8.19 6.45 -3.47
CA GLU A 67 9.31 5.69 -2.91
C GLU A 67 9.42 4.29 -3.53
N VAL A 68 8.30 3.59 -3.70
CA VAL A 68 8.25 2.28 -4.37
C VAL A 68 8.68 2.40 -5.83
N GLY A 69 8.25 3.45 -6.54
CA GLY A 69 8.69 3.73 -7.92
C GLY A 69 10.21 3.91 -8.00
N THR A 70 10.76 4.76 -7.13
CA THR A 70 12.20 5.01 -7.04
C THR A 70 12.99 3.74 -6.70
N LEU A 71 12.48 2.93 -5.78
CA LEU A 71 13.13 1.68 -5.40
C LEU A 71 13.13 0.68 -6.57
N ARG A 72 12.01 0.58 -7.29
CA ARG A 72 11.91 -0.26 -8.48
C ARG A 72 12.91 0.14 -9.56
N GLU A 73 13.08 1.44 -9.81
CA GLU A 73 14.08 1.94 -10.76
C GLU A 73 15.50 1.61 -10.33
N LYS A 74 15.81 1.76 -9.04
CA LYS A 74 17.13 1.38 -8.49
C LYS A 74 17.40 -0.11 -8.64
N VAL A 75 16.43 -0.96 -8.33
CA VAL A 75 16.54 -2.41 -8.49
C VAL A 75 16.76 -2.79 -9.95
N GLU A 76 15.99 -2.20 -10.87
CA GLU A 76 16.15 -2.41 -12.31
C GLU A 76 17.56 -1.99 -12.79
N ALA A 77 18.03 -0.82 -12.37
CA ALA A 77 19.36 -0.35 -12.72
C ALA A 77 20.49 -1.27 -12.17
N ILE A 78 20.33 -1.80 -10.96
CA ILE A 78 21.28 -2.76 -10.37
C ILE A 78 21.25 -4.08 -11.13
N SER A 79 20.06 -4.61 -11.42
CA SER A 79 19.88 -5.84 -12.21
C SER A 79 20.54 -5.74 -13.58
N GLN A 80 20.37 -4.61 -14.27
CA GLN A 80 21.02 -4.37 -15.57
C GLN A 80 22.54 -4.32 -15.46
N LYS A 81 23.09 -3.66 -14.42
CA LYS A 81 24.54 -3.62 -14.19
C LYS A 81 25.09 -5.00 -13.86
N TYR A 82 24.37 -5.76 -13.03
CA TYR A 82 24.71 -7.13 -12.66
C TYR A 82 24.79 -8.02 -13.90
N TRP A 83 23.75 -8.04 -14.73
CA TRP A 83 23.76 -8.86 -15.95
C TRP A 83 24.83 -8.45 -16.95
N ARG A 84 25.14 -7.15 -17.08
CA ARG A 84 26.27 -6.70 -17.90
C ARG A 84 27.60 -7.22 -17.37
N ALA A 85 27.78 -7.28 -16.05
CA ALA A 85 28.98 -7.83 -15.44
C ALA A 85 29.07 -9.34 -15.66
N VAL A 86 27.98 -10.08 -15.47
CA VAL A 86 27.90 -11.52 -15.73
C VAL A 86 28.24 -11.85 -17.18
N LEU A 87 27.66 -11.14 -18.16
CA LEU A 87 27.99 -11.31 -19.58
C LEU A 87 29.45 -10.98 -19.91
N ALA A 88 30.03 -9.98 -19.22
CA ALA A 88 31.44 -9.65 -19.39
C ALA A 88 32.34 -10.77 -18.84
N LEU A 89 32.00 -11.33 -17.67
CA LEU A 89 32.70 -12.48 -17.09
C LEU A 89 32.64 -13.70 -18.01
N ARG A 90 31.44 -14.03 -18.51
CA ARG A 90 31.25 -15.13 -19.47
C ARG A 90 32.17 -14.99 -20.68
N ARG A 91 32.23 -13.80 -21.27
CA ARG A 91 33.14 -13.51 -22.40
C ARG A 91 34.62 -13.69 -22.06
N ILE A 92 35.02 -13.36 -20.83
CA ILE A 92 36.41 -13.55 -20.37
C ILE A 92 36.71 -15.03 -20.23
N PHE A 93 35.82 -15.79 -19.61
CA PHE A 93 35.98 -17.23 -19.41
C PHE A 93 35.96 -18.03 -20.72
N ASP A 94 35.13 -17.63 -21.69
CA ASP A 94 35.14 -18.23 -23.03
C ASP A 94 36.51 -18.07 -23.72
N ARG A 95 37.18 -16.93 -23.52
CA ARG A 95 38.51 -16.65 -24.09
C ARG A 95 39.64 -17.26 -23.29
N HIS A 96 39.47 -17.41 -21.98
CA HIS A 96 40.49 -17.89 -21.05
C HIS A 96 39.92 -19.00 -20.14
N PRO A 97 39.78 -20.24 -20.64
CA PRO A 97 39.11 -21.32 -19.90
C PRO A 97 39.79 -21.65 -18.56
N LYS A 98 41.13 -21.55 -18.50
CA LYS A 98 41.89 -21.81 -17.27
C LYS A 98 41.66 -20.77 -16.17
N ALA A 99 41.16 -19.58 -16.52
CA ALA A 99 40.85 -18.55 -15.54
C ALA A 99 39.56 -18.87 -14.74
N VAL A 100 38.73 -19.79 -15.22
CA VAL A 100 37.52 -20.26 -14.52
C VAL A 100 37.90 -20.97 -13.23
N ASP A 101 38.88 -21.86 -13.31
CA ASP A 101 39.33 -22.70 -12.19
C ASP A 101 39.93 -21.85 -11.04
N ASP A 102 40.56 -20.73 -11.39
CA ASP A 102 41.20 -19.81 -10.44
C ASP A 102 40.24 -18.75 -9.88
N ALA A 103 39.13 -18.45 -10.56
CA ALA A 103 38.26 -17.31 -10.23
C ALA A 103 37.43 -17.50 -8.95
N GLN A 104 37.27 -18.74 -8.46
CA GLN A 104 36.52 -19.09 -7.25
C GLN A 104 35.22 -18.28 -7.09
N LEU A 105 34.37 -18.30 -8.13
CA LEU A 105 33.15 -17.51 -8.12
C LEU A 105 32.19 -17.96 -7.00
N PRO A 106 31.52 -17.02 -6.32
CA PRO A 106 30.38 -17.31 -5.48
C PRO A 106 29.32 -18.11 -6.24
N ARG A 107 28.62 -19.01 -5.54
CA ARG A 107 27.72 -20.00 -6.16
C ARG A 107 26.64 -19.35 -7.02
N ASP A 108 26.02 -18.30 -6.53
CA ASP A 108 24.99 -17.50 -7.22
C ASP A 108 25.52 -16.90 -8.53
N ILE A 109 26.72 -16.32 -8.51
CA ILE A 109 27.34 -15.75 -9.71
C ILE A 109 27.79 -16.86 -10.67
N HIS A 110 28.27 -17.99 -10.15
CA HIS A 110 28.66 -19.14 -10.98
C HIS A 110 27.48 -19.70 -11.77
N GLU A 111 26.34 -19.93 -11.10
CA GLU A 111 25.10 -20.38 -11.74
C GLU A 111 24.67 -19.39 -12.83
N ASP A 112 24.67 -18.08 -12.56
CA ASP A 112 24.29 -17.06 -13.54
C ASP A 112 25.26 -16.94 -14.74
N VAL A 113 26.56 -17.19 -14.54
CA VAL A 113 27.57 -17.11 -15.59
C VAL A 113 27.54 -18.33 -16.52
N PHE A 114 27.32 -19.52 -15.99
CA PHE A 114 27.46 -20.79 -16.74
C PHE A 114 26.12 -21.47 -17.05
N GLU A 115 25.09 -21.30 -16.23
CA GLU A 115 23.78 -21.96 -16.34
C GLU A 115 22.67 -21.00 -16.81
N GLY A 116 22.89 -19.69 -16.68
CA GLY A 116 22.01 -18.61 -17.16
C GLY A 116 22.03 -18.36 -18.66
#